data_AF-A0A7W4UQ62-F1
#
_entry.id   AF-A0A7W4UQ62-F1
#
_cell.length_a   1.000
_cell.length_b   1.000
_cell.length_c   1.000
_cell.angle_alpha   90.00
_cell.angle_beta   90.00
_cell.angle_gamma   90.00
#
_symmetry.space_group_name_H-M   'P 1'
#
loop_
_entity.id
_entity.type
_entity.pdbx_description
1 polymer ?
#
loop_
_entity_poly.entity_id
_entity_poly.type
_entity_poly.pdbx_seq_one_letter_code
_entity_poly.pdbx_strand_id
1 'polypeptide(L)'
;MSNRPLAALPGAARMLCLSRRDGEICTRRAGHLGLHNRTGSSILWSEIDADQPRCPGSGRDATPAPTLADGYPDGRALCEVCFAFVQLGDGTLAEHDSWRGDDTRQEADQRREWMNSHGW
;
A
#
# COMPACT_ATOMS: atom_id res chain seq x y z
N MET A 1 -22.79 -7.16 8.88
CA MET A 1 -22.43 -6.69 7.53
C MET A 1 -21.13 -7.37 7.14
N SER A 2 -21.15 -8.19 6.09
CA SER A 2 -20.09 -9.15 5.77
C SER A 2 -18.90 -8.44 5.11
N ASN A 3 -17.76 -8.39 5.81
CA ASN A 3 -16.52 -7.83 5.29
C ASN A 3 -15.86 -8.89 4.39
N ARG A 4 -16.18 -8.89 3.09
CA ARG A 4 -15.46 -9.73 2.13
C ARG A 4 -14.04 -9.17 1.94
N PRO A 5 -12.98 -10.00 2.11
CA PRO A 5 -11.61 -9.57 1.87
C PRO A 5 -11.42 -9.21 0.38
N LEU A 6 -10.64 -8.16 0.11
CA LEU A 6 -10.34 -7.62 -1.23
C LEU A 6 -9.80 -8.68 -2.21
N ALA A 7 -9.16 -9.74 -1.68
CA ALA A 7 -8.69 -10.90 -2.43
C ALA A 7 -9.79 -11.73 -3.12
N ALA A 8 -11.06 -11.54 -2.75
CA ALA A 8 -12.20 -12.34 -3.23
C ALA A 8 -13.04 -11.64 -4.31
N LEU A 9 -12.54 -10.56 -4.93
CA LEU A 9 -13.24 -9.85 -5.99
C LEU A 9 -12.70 -10.23 -7.37
N PRO A 10 -13.57 -10.51 -8.37
CA PRO A 10 -13.13 -10.81 -9.73
C PRO A 10 -12.31 -9.64 -10.31
N GLY A 11 -11.39 -9.92 -11.23
CA GLY A 11 -10.37 -8.97 -11.73
C GLY A 11 -10.87 -7.59 -12.19
N ALA A 12 -12.17 -7.43 -12.46
CA ALA A 12 -12.80 -6.13 -12.69
C ALA A 12 -12.75 -5.17 -11.49
N ALA A 13 -12.73 -5.68 -10.26
CA ALA A 13 -12.68 -4.85 -9.05
C ALA A 13 -11.30 -4.27 -8.75
N ARG A 14 -10.23 -4.87 -9.29
CA ARG A 14 -8.87 -4.27 -9.27
C ARG A 14 -8.78 -2.99 -10.12
N MET A 15 -9.78 -2.74 -10.98
CA MET A 15 -9.88 -1.53 -11.77
C MET A 15 -10.73 -0.45 -11.10
N LEU A 16 -11.16 -0.58 -9.84
CA LEU A 16 -12.07 0.36 -9.17
C LEU A 16 -11.35 1.24 -8.13
N CYS A 17 -11.85 2.45 -7.95
CA CYS A 17 -11.38 3.37 -6.91
C CYS A 17 -11.75 2.84 -5.51
N LEU A 18 -10.77 2.79 -4.62
CA LEU A 18 -10.93 2.18 -3.29
C LEU A 18 -11.41 3.17 -2.22
N SER A 19 -11.72 4.42 -2.58
CA SER A 19 -12.34 5.39 -1.68
C SER A 19 -13.73 4.92 -1.23
N ARG A 20 -14.12 5.27 0.00
CA ARG A 20 -15.42 4.93 0.57
C ARG A 20 -16.23 6.15 1.01
N ARG A 21 -17.56 6.07 0.85
CA ARG A 21 -18.55 6.99 1.42
C ARG A 21 -19.62 6.17 2.13
N ASP A 22 -19.86 6.44 3.41
CA ASP A 22 -20.86 5.74 4.23
C ASP A 22 -20.73 4.20 4.19
N GLY A 23 -19.50 3.69 4.08
CA GLY A 23 -19.19 2.27 4.00
C GLY A 23 -19.19 1.68 2.58
N GLU A 24 -19.78 2.35 1.60
CA GLU A 24 -19.86 1.92 0.21
C GLU A 24 -18.57 2.22 -0.56
N ILE A 25 -18.13 1.27 -1.40
CA ILE A 25 -16.92 1.38 -2.24
C ILE A 25 -17.24 2.20 -3.50
N CYS A 26 -16.32 3.06 -3.91
CA CYS A 26 -16.45 3.77 -5.18
C CYS A 26 -16.49 2.79 -6.36
N THR A 27 -17.56 2.85 -7.16
CA THR A 27 -17.78 1.98 -8.33
C THR A 27 -17.19 2.53 -9.61
N ARG A 28 -16.50 3.66 -9.55
CA ARG A 28 -15.79 4.26 -10.69
C ARG A 28 -14.41 3.63 -10.87
N ARG A 29 -13.89 3.70 -12.09
CA ARG A 29 -12.56 3.17 -12.42
C ARG A 29 -11.45 3.83 -11.60
N ALA A 30 -10.38 3.11 -11.31
CA ALA A 30 -9.17 3.65 -10.70
C ALA A 30 -8.65 4.84 -11.53
N GLY A 31 -8.28 5.94 -10.86
CA GLY A 31 -7.86 7.19 -11.51
C GLY A 31 -8.99 8.05 -12.08
N HIS A 32 -10.23 7.93 -11.60
CA HIS A 32 -11.34 8.80 -12.03
C HIS A 32 -11.26 10.19 -11.41
N LEU A 33 -11.83 11.19 -12.10
CA LEU A 33 -11.96 12.55 -11.56
C LEU A 33 -12.90 12.62 -10.35
N GLY A 34 -12.50 13.21 -9.22
CA GLY A 34 -13.37 13.43 -8.04
C GLY A 34 -12.69 13.54 -6.66
N LEU A 35 -13.50 13.65 -5.60
CA LEU A 35 -13.05 13.71 -4.19
C LEU A 35 -12.84 12.30 -3.61
N HIS A 36 -11.72 12.11 -2.90
CA HIS A 36 -11.31 10.82 -2.33
C HIS A 36 -11.25 10.89 -0.80
N ASN A 37 -11.71 9.81 -0.13
CA ASN A 37 -11.62 9.67 1.33
C ASN A 37 -10.56 8.62 1.68
N ARG A 38 -9.56 8.99 2.49
CA ARG A 38 -8.64 8.04 3.11
C ARG A 38 -9.22 7.55 4.43
N THR A 39 -9.37 6.23 4.54
CA THR A 39 -9.76 5.53 5.78
C THR A 39 -9.03 6.11 6.99
N GLY A 40 -9.78 6.62 7.97
CA GLY A 40 -9.26 7.14 9.23
C GLY A 40 -9.01 8.65 9.31
N SER A 41 -9.20 9.43 8.24
CA SER A 41 -8.93 10.88 8.27
C SER A 41 -10.16 11.78 8.03
N SER A 42 -11.21 11.31 7.35
CA SER A 42 -12.39 12.12 6.97
C SER A 42 -12.08 13.38 6.15
N ILE A 43 -10.85 13.56 5.68
CA ILE A 43 -10.45 14.68 4.83
C ILE A 43 -10.72 14.28 3.37
N LEU A 44 -11.51 15.09 2.67
CA LEU A 44 -11.79 14.94 1.24
C LEU A 44 -10.64 15.57 0.45
N TRP A 45 -9.92 14.80 -0.35
CA TRP A 45 -8.81 15.30 -1.19
C TRP A 45 -9.25 15.52 -2.62
N SER A 46 -8.73 16.59 -3.25
CA SER A 46 -8.87 16.83 -4.69
C SER A 46 -7.95 15.90 -5.48
N GLU A 47 -8.16 15.76 -6.79
CA GLU A 47 -7.29 14.95 -7.65
C GLU A 47 -5.82 15.37 -7.64
N ILE A 48 -5.54 16.65 -7.43
CA ILE A 48 -4.18 17.17 -7.33
C ILE A 48 -3.48 16.64 -6.06
N ASP A 49 -4.27 16.34 -5.04
CA ASP A 49 -3.78 15.90 -3.73
C ASP A 49 -3.79 14.37 -3.59
N ALA A 50 -4.43 13.62 -4.49
CA ALA A 50 -4.46 12.16 -4.43
C ALA A 50 -3.08 11.56 -4.70
N ASP A 51 -2.67 10.57 -3.89
CA ASP A 51 -1.42 9.84 -4.15
C ASP A 51 -1.43 9.26 -5.57
N GLN A 52 -0.38 9.53 -6.34
CA GLN A 52 -0.20 8.92 -7.66
C GLN A 52 -0.26 7.39 -7.52
N PRO A 53 -0.82 6.67 -8.52
CA PRO A 53 -0.91 5.21 -8.47
C PRO A 53 0.46 4.58 -8.19
N ARG A 54 1.45 5.04 -8.95
CA ARG A 54 2.87 4.72 -8.81
C ARG A 54 3.50 5.57 -7.72
N CYS A 55 4.21 4.93 -6.80
CA CYS A 55 4.96 5.62 -5.77
C CYS A 55 6.13 6.38 -6.42
N PRO A 56 6.32 7.69 -6.13
CA PRO A 56 7.48 8.44 -6.62
C PRO A 56 8.80 7.98 -5.99
N GLY A 57 8.74 7.05 -5.02
CA GLY A 57 9.90 6.34 -4.50
C GLY A 57 10.43 5.23 -5.42
N SER A 58 9.71 4.86 -6.48
CA SER A 58 10.19 3.87 -7.46
C SER A 58 11.53 4.29 -8.07
N GLY A 59 12.46 3.35 -8.22
CA GLY A 59 13.78 3.59 -8.82
C GLY A 59 14.77 4.35 -7.93
N ARG A 60 14.39 4.72 -6.70
CA ARG A 60 15.33 5.30 -5.73
C ARG A 60 16.28 4.22 -5.21
N ASP A 61 17.53 4.59 -4.97
CA ASP A 61 18.50 3.75 -4.28
C ASP A 61 17.96 3.35 -2.90
N ALA A 62 18.14 2.08 -2.55
CA ALA A 62 17.73 1.56 -1.25
C ALA A 62 18.55 0.32 -0.87
N THR A 63 18.64 0.08 0.44
CA THR A 63 19.27 -1.12 1.00
C THR A 63 18.22 -2.08 1.51
N PRO A 64 18.49 -3.41 1.51
CA PRO A 64 17.60 -4.38 2.13
C PRO A 64 17.31 -4.01 3.58
N ALA A 65 16.05 -4.13 4.00
CA ALA A 65 15.68 -3.95 5.39
C ALA A 65 16.28 -5.09 6.25
N PRO A 66 16.64 -4.81 7.52
CA PRO A 66 16.95 -5.85 8.49
C PRO A 66 15.88 -6.94 8.52
N THR A 67 16.28 -8.19 8.71
CA THR A 67 15.34 -9.32 8.75
C THR A 67 14.96 -9.69 10.17
N LEU A 68 13.68 -9.99 10.40
CA LEU A 68 13.23 -10.69 11.60
C LEU A 68 13.73 -12.13 11.61
N ALA A 69 13.55 -12.81 12.75
CA ALA A 69 13.98 -14.19 12.93
C ALA A 69 13.30 -15.18 11.96
N ASP A 70 12.10 -14.86 11.49
CA ASP A 70 11.35 -15.64 10.51
C ASP A 70 11.72 -15.32 9.06
N GLY A 71 12.63 -14.37 8.84
CA GLY A 71 13.09 -13.95 7.52
C GLY A 71 12.37 -12.74 6.93
N TYR A 72 11.28 -12.25 7.55
CA TYR A 72 10.58 -11.07 7.07
C TYR A 72 11.50 -9.81 7.08
N PRO A 73 11.56 -8.97 6.03
CA PRO A 73 10.68 -8.91 4.85
C PRO A 73 11.29 -9.59 3.60
N ASP A 74 12.00 -10.71 3.72
CA ASP A 74 12.48 -11.51 2.59
C ASP A 74 13.43 -10.75 1.65
N GLY A 75 14.35 -9.97 2.23
CA GLY A 75 15.33 -9.18 1.48
C GLY A 75 14.77 -7.91 0.81
N ARG A 76 13.48 -7.61 0.97
CA ARG A 76 12.88 -6.35 0.53
C ARG A 76 13.45 -5.15 1.29
N ALA A 77 13.41 -3.98 0.67
CA ALA A 77 13.75 -2.69 1.27
C ALA A 77 12.50 -1.93 1.72
N LEU A 78 12.62 -1.06 2.72
CA LEU A 78 11.55 -0.16 3.12
C LEU A 78 11.58 1.11 2.25
N CYS A 79 10.50 1.40 1.54
CA CYS A 79 10.36 2.65 0.81
C CYS A 79 10.04 3.80 1.77
N GLU A 80 10.93 4.79 1.89
CA GLU A 80 10.73 5.97 2.76
C GLU A 80 9.65 6.95 2.28
N VAL A 81 9.00 6.69 1.15
CA VAL A 81 7.91 7.55 0.65
C VAL A 81 6.56 7.01 1.11
N CYS A 82 6.28 5.74 0.76
CA CYS A 82 4.98 5.13 1.02
C CYS A 82 5.01 4.06 2.11
N PHE A 83 6.18 3.81 2.71
CA PHE A 83 6.41 2.82 3.76
C PHE A 83 6.22 1.37 3.29
N ALA A 84 6.07 1.08 1.99
CA ALA A 84 6.00 -0.28 1.45
C ALA A 84 7.31 -1.05 1.67
N PHE A 85 7.23 -2.37 1.90
CA PHE A 85 8.37 -3.25 1.65
C PHE A 85 8.40 -3.64 0.18
N VAL A 86 9.45 -3.26 -0.52
CA VAL A 86 9.57 -3.36 -1.97
C VAL A 86 10.78 -4.20 -2.34
N GLN A 87 10.64 -5.02 -3.38
CA GLN A 87 11.77 -5.76 -3.94
C GLN A 87 12.83 -4.80 -4.49
N LEU A 88 14.09 -5.21 -4.40
CA LEU A 88 15.20 -4.46 -5.00
C LEU A 88 15.54 -5.01 -6.40
N GLY A 89 15.85 -4.11 -7.32
CA GLY A 89 16.53 -4.40 -8.58
C GLY A 89 17.82 -3.58 -8.66
N ASP A 90 18.97 -4.24 -8.78
CA ASP A 90 20.29 -3.60 -8.89
C ASP A 90 20.58 -2.51 -7.84
N GLY A 91 20.11 -2.70 -6.59
CA GLY A 91 20.29 -1.73 -5.50
C GLY A 91 19.26 -0.59 -5.45
N THR A 92 18.22 -0.65 -6.28
CA THR A 92 17.13 0.34 -6.34
C THR A 92 15.79 -0.28 -6.02
N LEU A 93 14.85 0.50 -5.49
CA LEU A 93 13.46 0.09 -5.30
C LEU A 93 12.84 -0.23 -6.66
N ALA A 94 12.36 -1.47 -6.82
CA ALA A 94 11.60 -1.83 -8.00
C ALA A 94 10.39 -0.90 -8.19
N GLU A 95 9.93 -0.81 -9.43
CA GLU A 95 8.69 -0.12 -9.74
C GLU A 95 7.53 -0.64 -8.87
N HIS A 96 6.87 0.25 -8.13
CA HIS A 96 5.79 -0.11 -7.22
C HIS A 96 4.73 0.98 -7.09
N ASP A 97 3.53 0.56 -6.73
CA ASP A 97 2.45 1.44 -6.31
C ASP A 97 2.58 1.82 -4.83
N SER A 98 2.01 2.96 -4.44
CA SER A 98 1.97 3.37 -3.03
C SER A 98 1.29 2.31 -2.16
N TRP A 99 1.87 1.98 -1.00
CA TRP A 99 1.35 0.95 -0.09
C TRP A 99 -0.12 1.19 0.29
N ARG A 100 -0.97 0.16 0.15
CA ARG A 100 -2.42 0.23 0.44
C ARG A 100 -2.85 -0.68 1.59
N GLY A 101 -1.90 -1.19 2.35
CA GLY A 101 -2.10 -2.25 3.35
C GLY A 101 -1.46 -3.56 2.91
N ASP A 102 -1.31 -4.48 3.86
CA ASP A 102 -0.74 -5.82 3.62
C ASP A 102 -1.81 -6.77 3.04
N ASP A 103 -1.38 -7.73 2.21
CA ASP A 103 -2.29 -8.63 1.50
C ASP A 103 -2.95 -9.64 2.45
N THR A 104 -2.26 -9.97 3.55
CA THR A 104 -2.72 -10.92 4.56
C THR A 104 -2.60 -10.38 5.98
N ARG A 105 -3.36 -10.97 6.91
CA ARG A 105 -3.25 -10.65 8.34
C ARG A 105 -1.88 -11.02 8.90
N GLN A 106 -1.33 -12.14 8.44
CA GLN A 106 0.00 -12.59 8.86
C GLN A 106 1.07 -11.56 8.48
N GLU A 107 1.08 -11.07 7.24
CA GLU A 107 2.01 -10.03 6.82
C GLU A 107 1.81 -8.74 7.61
N ALA A 108 0.58 -8.36 7.93
CA ALA A 108 0.32 -7.20 8.79
C ALA A 108 0.85 -7.38 10.23
N ASP A 109 0.83 -8.60 10.75
CA ASP A 109 1.39 -8.93 12.06
C ASP A 109 2.93 -8.88 12.03
N GLN A 110 3.56 -9.49 11.00
CA GLN A 110 5.02 -9.43 10.79
C GLN A 110 5.52 -8.00 10.55
N ARG A 111 4.79 -7.21 9.75
CA ARG A 111 5.09 -5.79 9.53
C ARG A 111 5.09 -5.01 10.82
N ARG A 112 4.08 -5.22 11.66
CA ARG A 112 3.97 -4.55 12.97
C ARG A 112 5.13 -4.93 13.87
N GLU A 113 5.46 -6.21 13.93
CA GLU A 113 6.63 -6.69 14.67
C GLU A 113 7.90 -6.02 14.16
N TRP A 114 8.12 -6.01 12.85
CA TRP A 114 9.29 -5.38 12.23
C TRP A 114 9.40 -3.90 12.59
N MET A 115 8.29 -3.15 12.48
CA MET A 115 8.25 -1.72 12.81
C MET A 115 8.53 -1.48 14.29
N ASN A 116 8.01 -2.32 15.18
CA ASN A 116 8.28 -2.23 16.61
C ASN A 116 9.74 -2.57 16.96
N SER A 117 10.37 -3.49 16.21
CA SER A 117 11.75 -3.94 16.46
C SER A 117 12.81 -3.01 15.89
N HIS A 118 12.59 -2.48 14.69
CA HIS A 118 13.59 -1.71 13.95
C HIS A 118 13.27 -0.22 13.86
N GLY A 119 12.03 0.15 14.19
CA GLY A 119 11.57 1.54 14.24
C GLY A 119 11.31 2.14 12.88
N TRP A 120 10.24 2.92 12.82
CA TRP A 120 10.26 4.23 12.18
C TRP A 120 9.41 5.21 13.00
#